data_AF-A0A117SN27-F1
#
_entry.id   AF-A0A117SN27-F1
#
_cell.length_a   1.000
_cell.length_b   1.000
_cell.length_c   1.000
_cell.angle_alpha   90.00
_cell.angle_beta   90.00
_cell.angle_gamma   90.00
#
_symmetry.space_group_name_H-M   'P 1'
#
loop_
_entity.id
_entity.type
_entity.pdbx_description
1 polymer ?
#
loop_
_entity_poly.entity_id
_entity_poly.type
_entity_poly.pdbx_seq_one_letter_code
_entity_poly.pdbx_strand_id
1 'polypeptide(L)'
;MEADELFRAFYYSLGLPLRSVIEYKIRRRGGSPSEVFEKPWLLLHYVGLELGQHNAELVGMLFVDFARRHRVDPKVAAEALRNPEGWRKFAEYVRDL
;
A
#
# COMPACT_ATOMS: atom_id res chain seq x y z
N MET A 1 9.67 10.67 9.62
CA MET A 1 9.18 9.30 9.35
C MET A 1 9.18 9.17 7.84
N GLU A 2 9.88 8.18 7.31
CA GLU A 2 9.97 8.01 5.85
C GLU A 2 8.68 7.36 5.30
N ALA A 3 8.39 7.57 4.02
CA ALA A 3 7.22 6.98 3.36
C ALA A 3 7.20 5.45 3.48
N ASP A 4 8.37 4.81 3.38
CA ASP A 4 8.51 3.36 3.52
C ASP A 4 8.19 2.87 4.95
N GLU A 5 8.54 3.66 5.98
CA GLU A 5 8.20 3.34 7.37
C GLU A 5 6.68 3.42 7.58
N LEU A 6 6.04 4.46 7.04
CA LEU A 6 4.59 4.65 7.10
C LEU A 6 3.86 3.50 6.36
N PHE A 7 4.34 3.12 5.18
CA PHE A 7 3.78 1.99 4.43
C PHE A 7 3.96 0.66 5.17
N ARG A 8 5.14 0.41 5.76
CA ARG A 8 5.36 -0.79 6.59
C ARG A 8 4.39 -0.83 7.76
N ALA A 9 4.22 0.29 8.47
CA ALA A 9 3.28 0.39 9.57
C ALA A 9 1.83 0.11 9.11
N PHE A 10 1.41 0.68 7.99
CA PHE A 10 0.11 0.37 7.37
C PHE A 10 -0.03 -1.11 7.04
N TYR A 11 0.95 -1.69 6.35
CA TYR A 11 0.91 -3.09 5.92
C TYR A 11 0.73 -4.01 7.13
N TYR A 12 1.49 -3.80 8.21
CA TYR A 12 1.34 -4.56 9.45
C TYR A 12 0.01 -4.32 10.17
N SER A 13 -0.59 -3.13 10.03
CA SER A 13 -1.90 -2.79 10.59
C SER A 13 -3.07 -3.55 9.96
N LEU A 14 -2.90 -4.12 8.76
CA LEU A 14 -3.92 -4.95 8.08
C LEU A 14 -4.23 -6.26 8.83
N GLY A 15 -3.43 -6.62 9.84
CA GLY A 15 -3.57 -7.87 10.58
C GLY A 15 -2.96 -9.06 9.86
N LEU A 16 -2.64 -10.11 10.61
CA LEU A 16 -2.03 -11.32 10.06
C LEU A 16 -2.92 -12.02 9.00
N PRO A 17 -4.24 -12.19 9.19
CA PRO A 17 -5.05 -12.95 8.22
C PRO A 17 -5.05 -12.34 6.81
N LEU A 18 -5.28 -11.03 6.69
CA LEU A 18 -5.32 -10.35 5.40
C LEU A 18 -3.93 -10.37 4.73
N ARG A 19 -2.87 -10.11 5.50
CA ARG A 19 -1.50 -10.22 4.99
C ARG A 19 -1.19 -11.61 4.47
N SER A 20 -1.51 -12.67 5.22
CA SER A 20 -1.26 -14.05 4.79
C SER A 20 -1.95 -14.40 3.48
N VAL A 21 -3.18 -13.91 3.25
CA VAL A 21 -3.88 -14.10 1.98
C VAL A 21 -3.14 -13.38 0.84
N ILE A 22 -2.76 -12.12 1.04
CA ILE A 22 -2.03 -11.33 0.03
C ILE A 22 -0.68 -12.00 -0.28
N GLU A 23 0.09 -12.36 0.74
CA GLU A 23 1.40 -13.01 0.59
C GLU A 23 1.29 -14.36 -0.12
N TYR A 24 0.30 -15.19 0.22
CA TYR A 24 0.05 -16.46 -0.47
C TYR A 24 -0.21 -16.25 -1.96
N LYS A 25 -1.04 -15.26 -2.30
CA LYS A 25 -1.36 -14.93 -3.69
C LYS A 25 -0.14 -14.42 -4.45
N ILE A 26 0.70 -13.57 -3.85
CA ILE A 26 1.97 -13.11 -4.42
C ILE A 26 2.93 -14.27 -4.68
N ARG A 27 3.06 -15.21 -3.74
CA ARG A 27 3.91 -16.39 -3.93
C ARG A 27 3.40 -17.31 -5.03
N ARG A 28 2.08 -17.54 -5.11
CA ARG A 28 1.46 -18.44 -6.09
C ARG A 28 1.74 -18.03 -7.55
N ARG A 29 1.90 -16.73 -7.79
CA ARG A 29 2.26 -16.15 -9.10
C ARG A 29 3.78 -16.04 -9.34
N GLY A 30 4.60 -16.59 -8.46
CA GLY A 30 6.06 -16.57 -8.55
C GLY A 30 6.73 -15.29 -8.04
N GLY A 31 5.98 -14.38 -7.40
CA GLY A 31 6.51 -13.16 -6.79
C GLY A 31 7.02 -13.38 -5.37
N SER A 32 7.73 -12.37 -4.85
CA SER A 32 8.17 -12.31 -3.46
C SER A 32 7.31 -11.29 -2.69
N PRO A 33 6.82 -11.61 -1.48
CA PRO A 33 6.21 -10.63 -0.60
C PRO A 33 7.10 -9.42 -0.31
N SER A 34 8.43 -9.53 -0.46
CA SER A 34 9.33 -8.38 -0.30
C SER A 34 9.11 -7.30 -1.35
N GLU A 35 8.60 -7.64 -2.53
CA GLU A 35 8.41 -6.70 -3.65
C GLU A 35 7.50 -5.53 -3.27
N VAL A 36 6.49 -5.74 -2.42
CA VAL A 36 5.61 -4.64 -1.98
C VAL A 36 6.32 -3.65 -1.07
N PHE A 37 7.40 -4.05 -0.40
CA PHE A 37 8.21 -3.13 0.41
C PHE A 37 9.26 -2.38 -0.40
N GLU A 38 9.62 -2.90 -1.59
CA GLU A 38 10.47 -2.21 -2.56
C GLU A 38 9.64 -1.30 -3.49
N LYS A 39 8.40 -1.71 -3.78
CA LYS A 39 7.47 -1.06 -4.71
C LYS A 39 6.05 -1.08 -4.12
N PRO A 40 5.72 -0.16 -3.20
CA PRO A 40 4.45 -0.15 -2.45
C PRO A 40 3.18 -0.18 -3.29
N TRP A 41 3.18 0.44 -4.48
CA TRP A 41 2.04 0.42 -5.41
C TRP A 41 1.69 -0.99 -5.93
N LEU A 42 2.62 -1.95 -5.84
CA LEU A 42 2.34 -3.35 -6.21
C LEU A 42 1.32 -4.01 -5.27
N LEU A 43 1.13 -3.50 -4.06
CA LEU A 43 0.12 -4.02 -3.14
C LEU A 43 -1.28 -4.00 -3.77
N LEU A 44 -1.73 -2.83 -4.26
CA LEU A 44 -3.05 -2.71 -4.89
C LEU A 44 -3.12 -3.49 -6.20
N HIS A 45 -2.04 -3.52 -6.96
CA HIS A 45 -1.96 -4.32 -8.18
C HIS A 45 -2.19 -5.82 -7.90
N TYR A 46 -1.50 -6.39 -6.92
CA TYR A 46 -1.66 -7.81 -6.58
C TYR A 46 -3.03 -8.12 -5.98
N VAL A 47 -3.55 -7.26 -5.08
CA VAL A 47 -4.91 -7.40 -4.56
C VAL A 47 -5.93 -7.35 -5.70
N GLY A 48 -5.77 -6.41 -6.63
CA GLY A 48 -6.67 -6.24 -7.77
C GLY A 48 -6.70 -7.45 -8.70
N LEU A 49 -5.53 -8.07 -8.96
CA LEU A 49 -5.43 -9.26 -9.81
C LEU A 49 -5.97 -10.52 -9.14
N GLU A 50 -5.72 -10.68 -7.83
CA GLU A 50 -5.89 -11.98 -7.15
C GLU A 50 -7.17 -12.07 -6.30
N LEU A 51 -7.68 -10.91 -5.88
CA LEU A 51 -8.84 -10.75 -5.01
C LEU A 51 -9.90 -9.80 -5.64
N GLY A 52 -9.62 -9.20 -6.79
CA GLY A 52 -10.53 -8.33 -7.54
C GLY A 52 -10.37 -6.84 -7.22
N GLN A 53 -10.74 -6.00 -8.18
CA GLN A 53 -10.55 -4.53 -8.11
C GLN A 53 -11.28 -3.88 -6.94
N HIS A 54 -12.48 -4.36 -6.59
CA HIS A 54 -13.22 -3.85 -5.44
C HIS A 54 -12.44 -4.02 -4.12
N ASN A 55 -11.74 -5.14 -3.94
CA ASN A 55 -10.90 -5.36 -2.77
C ASN A 55 -9.65 -4.47 -2.80
N ALA A 56 -9.11 -4.17 -3.97
CA ALA A 56 -8.00 -3.22 -4.10
C ALA A 56 -8.42 -1.81 -3.71
N GLU A 57 -9.61 -1.37 -4.12
CA GLU A 57 -10.17 -0.07 -3.72
C GLU A 57 -10.36 0.00 -2.20
N LEU A 58 -10.90 -1.05 -1.56
CA LEU A 58 -11.05 -1.13 -0.11
C LEU A 58 -9.69 -1.01 0.60
N VAL A 59 -8.66 -1.74 0.15
CA VAL A 59 -7.30 -1.63 0.72
C VAL A 59 -6.72 -0.23 0.52
N GLY A 60 -6.98 0.40 -0.63
CA GLY A 60 -6.60 1.79 -0.88
C GLY A 60 -7.27 2.77 0.07
N MET A 61 -8.57 2.60 0.35
CA MET A 61 -9.30 3.41 1.33
C MET A 61 -8.73 3.23 2.74
N LEU A 62 -8.41 2.00 3.14
CA LEU A 62 -7.76 1.72 4.42
C LEU A 62 -6.39 2.42 4.53
N PHE A 63 -5.62 2.47 3.44
CA PHE A 63 -4.36 3.20 3.41
C PHE A 63 -4.56 4.71 3.60
N VAL A 64 -5.55 5.29 2.92
CA VAL A 64 -5.90 6.72 3.06
C VAL A 64 -6.32 7.04 4.50
N ASP A 65 -7.19 6.23 5.09
CA ASP A 65 -7.64 6.40 6.48
C ASP A 65 -6.49 6.26 7.48
N PHE A 66 -5.55 5.34 7.22
CA PHE A 66 -4.33 5.20 8.00
C PHE A 66 -3.45 6.44 7.87
N ALA A 67 -3.11 6.85 6.65
CA ALA A 67 -2.23 7.99 6.37
C ALA A 67 -2.77 9.30 6.93
N ARG A 68 -4.09 9.50 6.93
CA ARG A 68 -4.76 10.66 7.54
C ARG A 68 -4.44 10.78 9.04
N ARG A 69 -4.33 9.67 9.77
CA ARG A 69 -3.96 9.67 11.21
C ARG A 69 -2.52 10.14 11.43
N HIS A 70 -1.69 10.09 10.39
CA HIS A 70 -0.33 10.61 10.35
C HIS A 70 -0.22 11.99 9.68
N ARG A 71 -1.35 12.74 9.59
CA ARG A 71 -1.43 14.10 9.03
C ARG A 71 -1.10 14.21 7.54
N VAL A 72 -1.15 13.09 6.80
CA VAL A 72 -1.00 13.13 5.34
C VAL A 72 -2.29 13.58 4.67
N ASP A 73 -2.19 14.44 3.65
CA ASP A 73 -3.34 14.83 2.82
C ASP A 73 -3.99 13.58 2.19
N PRO A 74 -5.30 13.34 2.42
CA PRO A 74 -6.01 12.20 1.86
C PRO A 74 -5.93 12.09 0.33
N LYS A 75 -5.85 13.21 -0.40
CA LYS A 75 -5.72 13.22 -1.87
C LYS A 75 -4.35 12.69 -2.31
N VAL A 76 -3.29 13.06 -1.59
CA VAL A 76 -1.94 12.57 -1.85
C VAL A 76 -1.86 11.07 -1.52
N ALA A 77 -2.42 10.66 -0.38
CA ALA A 77 -2.48 9.26 0.02
C ALA A 77 -3.29 8.39 -0.96
N ALA A 78 -4.39 8.91 -1.55
CA ALA A 78 -5.23 8.17 -2.47
C ALA A 78 -4.53 7.81 -3.80
N GLU A 79 -3.58 8.65 -4.23
CA GLU A 79 -2.79 8.39 -5.45
C GLU A 79 -1.54 7.53 -5.17
N ALA A 80 -1.06 7.50 -3.92
CA ALA A 80 0.22 6.91 -3.53
C ALA A 80 0.42 5.47 -4.02
N LEU A 81 -0.59 4.61 -3.84
CA LEU A 81 -0.47 3.18 -4.15
C LEU A 81 -1.01 2.80 -5.52
N ARG A 82 -1.40 3.78 -6.36
CA ARG A 82 -1.96 3.49 -7.69
C ARG A 82 -0.90 3.21 -8.73
N ASN A 83 0.25 3.87 -8.65
CA ASN A 83 1.34 3.77 -9.63
C ASN A 83 2.65 4.35 -9.05
N PRO A 84 3.82 4.16 -9.72
CA PRO A 84 5.10 4.65 -9.24
C PRO A 84 5.17 6.18 -9.04
N GLU A 85 4.50 6.94 -9.90
CA GLU A 85 4.50 8.40 -9.85
C GLU A 85 3.69 8.93 -8.66
N GLY A 86 2.56 8.28 -8.35
CA GLY A 86 1.78 8.55 -7.15
C GLY A 86 2.61 8.31 -5.89
N TRP A 87 3.34 7.19 -5.84
CA TRP A 87 4.24 6.89 -4.72
C TRP A 87 5.35 7.92 -4.55
N ARG A 88 5.98 8.34 -5.66
CA ARG A 88 7.03 9.38 -5.63
C ARG A 88 6.52 10.68 -5.01
N LYS A 89 5.35 11.18 -5.46
CA LYS A 89 4.74 12.41 -4.91
C LYS A 89 4.37 12.25 -3.43
N PHE A 90 3.88 11.07 -3.04
CA PHE A 90 3.60 10.77 -1.65
C PHE A 90 4.87 10.81 -0.79
N ALA A 91 5.98 10.24 -1.28
CA ALA A 91 7.25 10.24 -0.57
C ALA A 91 7.86 11.64 -0.43
N GLU A 92 7.76 12.47 -1.47
CA GLU A 92 8.13 13.90 -1.41
C GLU A 92 7.29 14.63 -0.36
N TYR A 93 5.96 14.46 -0.40
CA TYR A 93 5.06 15.07 0.57
C TYR A 93 5.38 14.68 2.02
N VAL A 94 5.61 13.39 2.28
CA VAL A 94 5.91 12.89 3.63
C VAL A 94 7.25 13.39 4.15
N ARG A 95 8.23 13.63 3.27
CA ARG A 95 9.53 14.20 3.64
C ARG A 95 9.43 15.66 4.08
N ASP A 96 8.49 16.40 3.50
CA ASP A 96 8.29 17.83 3.75
C ASP A 96 7.33 18.13 4.93
N LEU A 97 6.75 17.10 5.56
CA LEU A 97 5.89 17.17 6.75
C LEU A 97 6.68 17.29 8.05
#